data_AF-A0A2A4EMV2-F1
#
_entry.id   AF-A0A2A4EMV2-F1
#
_cell.length_a   1.000
_cell.length_b   1.000
_cell.length_c   1.000
_cell.angle_alpha   90.00
_cell.angle_beta   90.00
_cell.angle_gamma   90.00
#
_symmetry.space_group_name_H-M   'P 1'
#
loop_
_entity.id
_entity.type
_entity.pdbx_description
1 polymer ?
#
loop_
_entity_poly.entity_id
_entity_poly.type
_entity_poly.pdbx_seq_one_letter_code
_entity_poly.pdbx_strand_id
1 'polypeptide(L)'
;YDKAVLIGAVPALVTLGWRWKPARLLMASIAVLALLSIQIYQGDLARADAAFFLKYFLSSQSAILWMSALFVLATVFYWIGTLARSASAAAIGQKLTWVAVLMGFTGMMVRWYESYLIGADVGHIPVSNLYEVFVLFSLITALLYLYYEGHYGTRALGAFVLLVISAAVGFLMWYSIARDAQQIQPLVPALQSWWMKIHVPANFIGYGSFALSAMVSVAYLMKERGVLADRLPALEVLDDVMYKSIAVGFAFFTIATILGALWAAEAWGGYWSW
;
A
#
# COMPACT_ATOMS: atom_id res chain seq x y z
N TYR A 1 18.29 -15.61 10.45
CA TYR A 1 16.87 -15.41 10.10
C TYR A 1 16.73 -14.34 8.99
N ASP A 2 17.30 -13.14 9.09
CA ASP A 2 17.26 -12.12 7.99
C ASP A 2 17.84 -12.61 6.65
N LYS A 3 18.88 -13.47 6.70
CA LYS A 3 19.43 -14.14 5.51
C LYS A 3 18.40 -15.01 4.78
N ALA A 4 17.49 -15.67 5.50
CA ALA A 4 16.46 -16.52 4.89
C ALA A 4 15.40 -15.68 4.18
N VAL A 5 15.02 -14.52 4.73
CA VAL A 5 14.14 -13.57 4.04
C VAL A 5 14.79 -13.01 2.80
N LEU A 6 16.07 -12.65 2.87
CA LEU A 6 16.80 -12.19 1.69
C LEU A 6 16.83 -13.28 0.59
N ILE A 7 17.12 -14.53 0.97
CA ILE A 7 17.12 -15.67 0.05
C ILE A 7 15.72 -15.92 -0.53
N GLY A 8 14.66 -15.78 0.27
CA GLY A 8 13.27 -15.98 -0.18
C GLY A 8 12.70 -14.81 -0.99
N ALA A 9 13.19 -13.59 -0.76
CA ALA A 9 12.72 -12.39 -1.45
C ALA A 9 13.04 -12.44 -2.95
N VAL A 10 14.25 -12.87 -3.32
CA VAL A 10 14.66 -12.98 -4.73
C VAL A 10 13.72 -13.87 -5.56
N PRO A 11 13.49 -15.16 -5.24
CA PRO A 11 12.58 -16.00 -6.00
C PRO A 11 11.13 -15.52 -5.93
N ALA A 12 10.69 -14.92 -4.82
CA ALA A 12 9.35 -14.34 -4.71
C ALA A 12 9.16 -13.16 -5.69
N LEU A 13 10.09 -12.20 -5.71
CA LEU A 13 10.05 -11.05 -6.60
C LEU A 13 10.21 -11.44 -8.07
N VAL A 14 11.07 -12.42 -8.38
CA VAL A 14 11.20 -12.99 -9.74
C VAL A 14 9.89 -13.63 -10.18
N THR A 15 9.27 -14.45 -9.33
CA THR A 15 7.99 -15.09 -9.63
C THR A 15 6.88 -14.06 -9.83
N LEU A 16 6.83 -13.03 -8.98
CA LEU A 16 5.90 -11.92 -9.11
C LEU A 16 6.09 -11.20 -10.45
N GLY A 17 7.32 -10.87 -10.82
CA GLY A 17 7.62 -10.24 -12.11
C GLY A 17 7.24 -11.13 -13.30
N TRP A 18 7.43 -12.45 -13.21
CA TRP A 18 7.02 -13.37 -14.27
C TRP A 18 5.51 -13.46 -14.42
N ARG A 19 4.77 -13.57 -13.31
CA ARG A 19 3.30 -13.70 -13.30
C ARG A 19 2.58 -12.37 -13.56
N TRP A 20 3.17 -11.24 -13.17
CA TRP A 20 2.58 -9.92 -13.31
C TRP A 20 3.56 -8.94 -13.95
N LYS A 21 3.52 -8.84 -15.28
CA LYS A 21 4.48 -8.04 -16.08
C LYS A 21 4.61 -6.58 -15.62
N PRO A 22 3.53 -5.83 -15.29
CA PRO A 22 3.65 -4.45 -14.80
C PRO A 22 4.49 -4.31 -13.53
N ALA A 23 4.51 -5.32 -12.66
CA ALA A 23 5.30 -5.30 -11.43
C ALA A 23 6.81 -5.17 -11.70
N ARG A 24 7.31 -5.64 -12.86
CA ARG A 24 8.73 -5.55 -13.23
C ARG A 24 9.21 -4.11 -13.26
N LEU A 25 8.49 -3.26 -14.01
CA LEU A 25 8.84 -1.84 -14.15
C LEU A 25 8.66 -1.10 -12.84
N LEU A 26 7.60 -1.43 -12.08
CA LEU A 26 7.38 -0.86 -10.76
C LEU A 26 8.56 -1.17 -9.83
N MET A 27 8.94 -2.45 -9.67
CA MET A 27 10.04 -2.86 -8.79
C MET A 27 11.38 -2.24 -9.20
N ALA A 28 11.69 -2.21 -10.50
CA ALA A 28 12.90 -1.57 -11.00
C ALA A 28 12.90 -0.06 -10.71
N SER A 29 11.77 0.62 -10.89
CA SER A 29 11.64 2.06 -10.63
C SER A 29 11.76 2.37 -9.14
N ILE A 30 11.14 1.57 -8.26
CA ILE A 30 11.29 1.71 -6.80
C ILE A 30 12.76 1.57 -6.41
N ALA A 31 13.46 0.55 -6.93
CA ALA A 31 14.86 0.34 -6.64
C ALA A 31 15.73 1.52 -7.08
N VAL A 32 15.52 2.02 -8.31
CA VAL A 32 16.24 3.19 -8.83
C VAL A 32 16.01 4.43 -7.98
N LEU A 33 14.75 4.76 -7.67
CA LEU A 33 14.42 5.96 -6.89
C LEU A 33 14.91 5.87 -5.45
N ALA A 34 14.78 4.70 -4.81
CA ALA A 34 15.27 4.47 -3.45
C ALA A 34 16.80 4.58 -3.38
N LEU A 35 17.53 3.92 -4.29
CA LEU A 35 19.00 3.99 -4.34
C LEU A 35 19.50 5.40 -4.67
N LEU A 36 18.83 6.11 -5.59
CA LEU A 36 19.13 7.51 -5.88
C LEU A 36 18.95 8.38 -4.63
N SER A 37 17.84 8.19 -3.90
CA SER A 37 17.58 8.91 -2.65
C SER A 37 18.69 8.66 -1.62
N ILE A 38 19.04 7.39 -1.37
CA ILE A 38 20.14 6.99 -0.48
C ILE A 38 21.46 7.67 -0.86
N GLN A 39 21.78 7.72 -2.16
CA GLN A 39 22.99 8.38 -2.64
C GLN A 39 22.98 9.89 -2.38
N ILE A 40 21.83 10.56 -2.51
CA ILE A 40 21.70 12.01 -2.26
C ILE A 40 21.81 12.32 -0.76
N TYR A 41 21.38 11.41 0.12
CA TYR A 41 21.49 11.56 1.58
C TYR A 41 22.94 11.58 2.07
N GLN A 42 23.88 10.90 1.42
CA GLN A 42 25.31 10.90 1.81
C GLN A 42 25.57 10.60 3.31
N GLY A 43 24.66 9.87 3.97
CA GLY A 43 24.74 9.57 5.41
C GLY A 43 24.30 10.70 6.35
N ASP A 44 23.80 11.82 5.83
CA ASP A 44 23.36 12.99 6.60
C ASP A 44 21.85 13.23 6.46
N LEU A 45 21.12 13.04 7.55
CA LEU A 45 19.67 13.21 7.61
C LEU A 45 19.22 14.65 7.32
N ALA A 46 20.02 15.66 7.68
CA ALA A 46 19.68 17.06 7.47
C ALA A 46 19.55 17.42 5.98
N ARG A 47 20.08 16.58 5.09
CA ARG A 47 19.94 16.75 3.64
C ARG A 47 18.52 16.52 3.14
N ALA A 48 17.65 15.90 3.94
CA ALA A 48 16.22 15.84 3.66
C ALA A 48 15.62 17.25 3.44
N ASP A 49 16.09 18.24 4.19
CA ASP A 49 15.57 19.61 4.16
C ASP A 49 16.33 20.56 3.21
N ALA A 50 17.53 20.16 2.79
CA ALA A 50 18.44 20.99 1.99
C ALA A 50 18.55 20.54 0.52
N ALA A 51 18.60 19.23 0.26
CA ALA A 51 18.77 18.71 -1.10
C ALA A 51 17.44 18.77 -1.85
N PHE A 52 17.41 19.48 -2.99
CA PHE A 52 16.19 19.73 -3.77
C PHE A 52 15.35 18.48 -4.03
N PHE A 53 15.95 17.42 -4.55
CA PHE A 53 15.22 16.19 -4.89
C PHE A 53 14.70 15.45 -3.65
N LEU A 54 15.44 15.45 -2.54
CA LEU A 54 14.95 14.85 -1.29
C LEU A 54 13.77 15.66 -0.77
N LYS A 55 13.98 16.96 -0.58
CA LYS A 55 12.99 17.88 -0.01
C LYS A 55 11.66 17.85 -0.73
N TYR A 56 11.67 17.82 -2.06
CA TYR A 56 10.44 17.95 -2.84
C TYR A 56 9.89 16.64 -3.38
N PHE A 57 10.65 15.54 -3.41
CA PHE A 57 10.21 14.31 -4.11
C PHE A 57 10.59 13.00 -3.42
N LEU A 58 11.82 12.87 -2.92
CA LEU A 58 12.44 11.56 -2.63
C LEU A 58 12.71 11.28 -1.15
N SER A 59 12.60 12.26 -0.25
CA SER A 59 12.55 11.96 1.19
C SER A 59 11.31 11.15 1.50
N SER A 60 11.31 10.38 2.60
CA SER A 60 10.17 9.52 2.92
C SER A 60 8.86 10.31 3.02
N GLN A 61 8.90 11.44 3.73
CA GLN A 61 7.75 12.31 3.92
C GLN A 61 7.24 12.88 2.59
N SER A 62 8.13 13.43 1.76
CA SER A 62 7.73 14.06 0.50
C SER A 62 7.20 13.03 -0.49
N ALA A 63 7.80 11.84 -0.56
CA ALA A 63 7.31 10.76 -1.40
C ALA A 63 5.92 10.27 -0.96
N ILE A 64 5.67 10.15 0.35
CA ILE A 64 4.35 9.78 0.89
C ILE A 64 3.31 10.89 0.63
N LEU A 65 3.68 12.17 0.73
CA LEU A 65 2.79 13.28 0.37
C LEU A 65 2.40 13.25 -1.11
N TRP A 66 3.35 12.96 -2.01
CA TRP A 66 3.04 12.76 -3.43
C TRP A 66 2.12 11.56 -3.65
N MET A 67 2.37 10.43 -3.00
CA MET A 67 1.45 9.28 -3.04
C MET A 67 0.03 9.70 -2.64
N SER A 68 -0.11 10.42 -1.52
CA SER A 68 -1.39 10.90 -1.03
C SER A 68 -2.11 11.80 -2.03
N ALA A 69 -1.43 12.81 -2.56
CA ALA A 69 -2.00 13.72 -3.56
C ALA A 69 -2.42 12.99 -4.84
N LEU A 70 -1.59 12.06 -5.32
CA LEU A 70 -1.83 11.31 -6.53
C LEU A 70 -3.00 10.33 -6.38
N PHE A 71 -3.19 9.69 -5.22
CA PHE A 71 -4.36 8.85 -4.98
C PHE A 71 -5.66 9.66 -5.01
N VAL A 72 -5.70 10.82 -4.36
CA VAL A 72 -6.89 11.69 -4.37
C VAL A 72 -7.19 12.17 -5.80
N LEU A 73 -6.16 12.58 -6.54
CA LEU A 73 -6.33 12.97 -7.94
C LEU A 73 -6.80 11.80 -8.82
N ALA A 74 -6.25 10.59 -8.60
CA ALA A 74 -6.67 9.39 -9.28
C ALA A 74 -8.16 9.09 -9.01
N THR A 75 -8.64 9.23 -7.78
CA THR A 75 -10.07 9.09 -7.42
C THR A 75 -10.94 9.97 -8.31
N VAL A 76 -10.58 11.25 -8.47
CA VAL A 76 -11.33 12.21 -9.30
C VAL A 76 -11.36 11.74 -10.75
N PHE A 77 -10.21 11.36 -11.32
CA PHE A 77 -10.13 10.91 -12.71
C PHE A 77 -10.88 9.60 -12.98
N TYR A 78 -10.90 8.66 -12.03
CA TYR A 78 -11.74 7.47 -12.15
C TYR A 78 -13.22 7.81 -12.15
N TRP A 79 -13.68 8.69 -11.25
CA TRP A 79 -15.07 9.13 -11.23
C TRP A 79 -15.46 9.85 -12.52
N ILE A 80 -14.60 10.73 -13.04
CA ILE A 80 -14.79 11.36 -14.35
C ILE A 80 -14.87 10.28 -15.44
N GLY A 81 -13.95 9.32 -15.44
CA GLY A 81 -13.93 8.22 -16.39
C GLY A 81 -15.21 7.39 -16.39
N THR A 82 -15.72 7.05 -15.20
CA THR A 82 -16.95 6.28 -15.03
C THR A 82 -18.19 7.09 -15.42
N LEU A 83 -18.32 8.33 -14.92
CA LEU A 83 -19.52 9.16 -15.14
C LEU A 83 -19.63 9.66 -16.58
N ALA A 84 -18.52 10.19 -17.13
CA ALA A 84 -18.45 10.73 -18.48
C ALA A 84 -18.14 9.68 -19.56
N ARG A 85 -17.97 8.40 -19.17
CA ARG A 85 -17.60 7.29 -20.07
C ARG A 85 -16.31 7.57 -20.86
N SER A 86 -15.39 8.32 -20.25
CA SER A 86 -14.14 8.73 -20.88
C SER A 86 -13.04 7.72 -20.60
N ALA A 87 -12.67 6.95 -21.62
CA ALA A 87 -11.55 6.02 -21.55
C ALA A 87 -10.22 6.72 -21.21
N SER A 88 -10.05 7.96 -21.68
CA SER A 88 -8.88 8.79 -21.41
C SER A 88 -8.79 9.18 -19.94
N ALA A 89 -9.91 9.64 -19.34
CA ALA A 89 -9.94 9.99 -17.92
C ALA A 89 -9.67 8.78 -17.03
N ALA A 90 -10.28 7.63 -17.33
CA ALA A 90 -10.00 6.37 -16.61
C ALA A 90 -8.53 5.93 -16.76
N ALA A 91 -7.94 6.10 -17.95
CA ALA A 91 -6.52 5.80 -18.17
C ALA A 91 -5.58 6.74 -17.38
N ILE A 92 -5.95 8.01 -17.22
CA ILE A 92 -5.23 8.95 -16.37
C ILE A 92 -5.32 8.51 -14.91
N GLY A 93 -6.51 8.15 -14.43
CA GLY A 93 -6.69 7.60 -13.07
C GLY A 93 -5.80 6.39 -12.81
N GLN A 94 -5.74 5.44 -13.76
CA GLN A 94 -4.84 4.28 -13.69
C GLN A 94 -3.37 4.67 -13.60
N LYS A 95 -2.90 5.56 -14.48
CA LYS A 95 -1.50 6.02 -14.47
C LYS A 95 -1.16 6.72 -13.16
N LEU A 96 -2.02 7.60 -12.67
CA LEU A 96 -1.85 8.29 -11.38
C LEU A 96 -1.78 7.29 -10.22
N THR A 97 -2.62 6.24 -10.24
CA THR A 97 -2.57 5.17 -9.23
C THR A 97 -1.23 4.43 -9.24
N TRP A 98 -0.72 4.08 -10.42
CA TRP A 98 0.60 3.44 -10.54
C TRP A 98 1.73 4.35 -10.03
N VAL A 99 1.69 5.64 -10.35
CA VAL A 99 2.69 6.60 -9.87
C VAL A 99 2.55 6.81 -8.36
N ALA A 100 1.34 6.87 -7.82
CA ALA A 100 1.11 6.94 -6.38
C ALA A 100 1.73 5.72 -5.67
N VAL A 101 1.50 4.52 -6.19
CA VAL A 101 2.10 3.28 -5.67
C VAL A 101 3.63 3.34 -5.72
N LEU A 102 4.20 3.80 -6.83
CA LEU A 102 5.65 4.00 -6.96
C LEU A 102 6.19 4.95 -5.89
N MET A 103 5.55 6.11 -5.72
CA MET A 103 5.97 7.12 -4.74
C MET A 103 5.85 6.60 -3.31
N GLY A 104 4.76 5.91 -2.96
CA GLY A 104 4.58 5.41 -1.61
C GLY A 104 5.55 4.28 -1.26
N PHE A 105 5.79 3.32 -2.15
CA PHE A 105 6.83 2.29 -1.91
C PHE A 105 8.23 2.89 -1.87
N THR A 106 8.54 3.87 -2.72
CA THR A 106 9.80 4.62 -2.65
C THR A 106 9.93 5.29 -1.28
N GLY A 107 8.87 5.97 -0.83
CA GLY A 107 8.82 6.61 0.48
C GLY A 107 9.05 5.62 1.63
N MET A 108 8.44 4.43 1.58
CA MET A 108 8.70 3.37 2.56
C MET A 108 10.16 2.88 2.51
N MET A 109 10.73 2.64 1.32
CA MET A 109 12.13 2.20 1.22
C MET A 109 13.11 3.25 1.74
N VAL A 110 12.86 4.53 1.44
CA VAL A 110 13.68 5.64 1.94
C VAL A 110 13.49 5.83 3.44
N ARG A 111 12.27 5.68 3.96
CA ARG A 111 11.99 5.73 5.40
C ARG A 111 12.76 4.66 6.17
N TRP A 112 12.84 3.45 5.60
CA TRP A 112 13.65 2.38 6.17
C TRP A 112 15.11 2.83 6.30
N TYR A 113 15.68 3.46 5.28
CA TYR A 113 17.03 3.99 5.35
C TYR A 113 17.19 5.16 6.34
N GLU A 114 16.27 6.14 6.31
CA GLU A 114 16.25 7.27 7.25
C GLU A 114 16.23 6.81 8.71
N SER A 115 15.51 5.72 9.03
CA SER A 115 15.49 5.16 10.37
C SER A 115 16.88 4.71 10.85
N TYR A 116 17.73 4.19 9.95
CA TYR A 116 19.12 3.85 10.26
C TYR A 116 20.05 5.06 10.35
N LEU A 117 19.72 6.16 9.67
CA LEU A 117 20.48 7.41 9.80
C LEU A 117 20.26 8.09 11.15
N ILE A 118 19.08 7.90 11.76
CA ILE A 118 18.79 8.39 13.11
C ILE A 118 19.61 7.62 14.15
N GLY A 119 19.63 6.29 14.05
CA GLY A 119 20.38 5.44 14.96
C GLY A 119 20.24 3.97 14.57
N ALA A 120 21.28 3.18 14.83
CA ALA A 120 21.26 1.73 14.55
C ALA A 120 20.21 0.98 15.40
N ASP A 121 19.89 1.50 16.58
CA ASP A 121 18.85 1.06 17.50
C ASP A 121 17.44 1.50 17.09
N VAL A 122 17.34 2.55 16.26
CA VAL A 122 16.08 3.04 15.68
C VAL A 122 15.77 2.36 14.35
N GLY A 123 16.77 1.85 13.63
CA GLY A 123 16.59 1.27 12.30
C GLY A 123 15.61 0.10 12.21
N HIS A 124 14.49 0.27 11.48
CA HIS A 124 13.48 -0.78 11.30
C HIS A 124 12.69 -0.66 9.98
N ILE A 125 12.05 -1.75 9.59
CA ILE A 125 11.11 -1.78 8.46
C ILE A 125 9.88 -0.93 8.79
N PRO A 126 9.42 -0.02 7.90
CA PRO A 126 8.36 0.95 8.21
C PRO A 126 6.96 0.32 8.18
N VAL A 127 6.67 -0.49 9.19
CA VAL A 127 5.35 -1.11 9.45
C VAL A 127 5.04 -1.11 10.95
N SER A 128 5.57 -0.13 11.69
CA SER A 128 5.60 -0.15 13.16
C SER A 128 4.50 0.66 13.84
N ASN A 129 4.00 1.70 13.19
CA ASN A 129 3.03 2.63 13.76
C ASN A 129 1.82 2.84 12.84
N LEU A 130 0.80 3.52 13.36
CA LEU A 130 -0.46 3.73 12.66
C LEU A 130 -0.29 4.51 11.34
N TYR A 131 0.66 5.44 11.28
CA TYR A 131 0.95 6.19 10.05
C TYR A 131 1.48 5.26 8.95
N GLU A 132 2.49 4.45 9.27
CA GLU A 132 3.13 3.53 8.32
C GLU A 132 2.18 2.44 7.82
N VAL A 133 1.36 1.89 8.72
CA VAL A 133 0.42 0.84 8.33
C VAL A 133 -0.74 1.36 7.48
N PHE A 134 -1.14 2.64 7.62
CA PHE A 134 -2.12 3.26 6.70
C PHE A 134 -1.52 3.51 5.32
N VAL A 135 -0.23 3.88 5.23
CA VAL A 135 0.49 3.92 3.95
C VAL A 135 0.50 2.53 3.31
N LEU A 136 0.85 1.49 4.06
CA LEU A 136 0.86 0.11 3.57
C LEU A 136 -0.55 -0.35 3.14
N PHE A 137 -1.59 -0.03 3.90
CA PHE A 137 -2.99 -0.32 3.54
C PHE A 137 -3.35 0.28 2.19
N SER A 138 -3.07 1.57 1.98
CA SER A 138 -3.33 2.25 0.70
C SER A 138 -2.59 1.59 -0.45
N LEU A 139 -1.30 1.27 -0.27
CA LEU A 139 -0.46 0.65 -1.30
C LEU A 139 -0.90 -0.76 -1.67
N ILE A 140 -1.19 -1.61 -0.69
CA ILE A 140 -1.62 -3.00 -0.93
C ILE A 140 -3.01 -3.02 -1.57
N THR A 141 -3.94 -2.21 -1.07
CA THR A 141 -5.28 -2.09 -1.68
C THR A 141 -5.21 -1.60 -3.12
N ALA A 142 -4.35 -0.61 -3.41
CA ALA A 142 -4.12 -0.11 -4.76
C ALA A 142 -3.51 -1.17 -5.68
N LEU A 143 -2.52 -1.94 -5.21
CA LEU A 143 -1.91 -3.03 -6.00
C LEU A 143 -2.91 -4.15 -6.30
N LEU A 144 -3.70 -4.57 -5.32
CA LEU A 144 -4.77 -5.56 -5.51
C LEU A 144 -5.78 -5.07 -6.54
N TYR A 145 -6.21 -3.81 -6.42
CA TYR A 145 -7.08 -3.18 -7.39
C TYR A 145 -6.47 -3.16 -8.80
N LEU A 146 -5.24 -2.69 -8.96
CA LEU A 146 -4.56 -2.62 -10.27
C LEU A 146 -4.35 -4.00 -10.90
N TYR A 147 -4.13 -5.03 -10.07
CA TYR A 147 -4.08 -6.41 -10.51
C TYR A 147 -5.43 -6.85 -11.12
N TYR A 148 -6.53 -6.65 -10.40
CA TYR A 148 -7.86 -7.03 -10.88
C TYR A 148 -8.35 -6.17 -12.05
N GLU A 149 -8.07 -4.87 -12.03
CA GLU A 149 -8.33 -3.96 -13.16
C GLU A 149 -7.68 -4.49 -14.44
N GLY A 150 -6.41 -4.90 -14.37
CA GLY A 150 -5.70 -5.48 -15.50
C GLY A 150 -6.22 -6.86 -15.91
N HIS A 151 -6.60 -7.69 -14.94
CA HIS A 151 -7.09 -9.05 -15.20
C HIS A 151 -8.47 -9.08 -15.85
N TYR A 152 -9.39 -8.22 -15.40
CA TYR A 152 -10.77 -8.14 -15.90
C TYR A 152 -10.96 -7.08 -16.99
N GLY A 153 -9.96 -6.25 -17.25
CA GLY A 153 -10.01 -5.24 -18.30
C GLY A 153 -10.99 -4.10 -18.03
N THR A 154 -11.34 -3.83 -16.77
CA THR A 154 -12.29 -2.78 -16.40
C THR A 154 -11.72 -1.81 -15.38
N ARG A 155 -11.68 -0.53 -15.76
CA ARG A 155 -11.21 0.59 -14.92
C ARG A 155 -12.31 1.23 -14.08
N ALA A 156 -13.57 0.87 -14.31
CA ALA A 156 -14.71 1.51 -13.67
C ALA A 156 -14.72 1.31 -12.14
N LEU A 157 -14.18 0.16 -11.69
CA LEU A 157 -14.06 -0.20 -10.28
C LEU A 157 -13.14 0.75 -9.49
N GLY A 158 -12.19 1.43 -10.16
CA GLY A 158 -11.29 2.37 -9.52
C GLY A 158 -12.02 3.54 -8.88
N ALA A 159 -13.17 3.93 -9.42
CA ALA A 159 -13.99 4.98 -8.84
C ALA A 159 -14.42 4.65 -7.40
N PHE A 160 -14.67 3.36 -7.12
CA PHE A 160 -15.11 2.90 -5.80
C PHE A 160 -13.93 2.59 -4.89
N VAL A 161 -12.96 1.83 -5.39
CA VAL A 161 -11.82 1.39 -4.57
C VAL A 161 -10.94 2.55 -4.15
N LEU A 162 -10.77 3.56 -5.01
CA LEU A 162 -9.98 4.73 -4.63
C LEU A 162 -10.70 5.63 -3.61
N LEU A 163 -12.00 5.45 -3.33
CA LEU A 163 -12.67 6.18 -2.23
C LEU A 163 -12.18 5.71 -0.87
N VAL A 164 -12.09 4.40 -0.64
CA VAL A 164 -11.57 3.87 0.64
C VAL A 164 -10.09 4.18 0.80
N ILE A 165 -9.31 4.15 -0.30
CA ILE A 165 -7.91 4.56 -0.28
C ILE A 165 -7.79 6.06 0.04
N SER A 166 -8.60 6.91 -0.57
CA SER A 166 -8.59 8.35 -0.30
C SER A 166 -9.07 8.70 1.10
N ALA A 167 -10.02 7.95 1.67
CA ALA A 167 -10.40 8.08 3.07
C ALA A 167 -9.25 7.70 4.02
N ALA A 168 -8.53 6.61 3.72
CA ALA A 168 -7.33 6.22 4.47
C ALA A 168 -6.22 7.27 4.36
N VAL A 169 -6.02 7.87 3.17
CA VAL A 169 -5.10 8.99 2.97
C VAL A 169 -5.55 10.23 3.75
N GLY A 170 -6.85 10.54 3.77
CA GLY A 170 -7.38 11.65 4.57
C GLY A 170 -7.09 11.47 6.06
N PHE A 171 -7.30 10.25 6.58
CA PHE A 171 -6.92 9.89 7.94
C PHE A 171 -5.41 10.02 8.16
N LEU A 172 -4.58 9.52 7.23
CA LEU A 172 -3.12 9.61 7.29
C LEU A 172 -2.65 11.06 7.41
N MET A 173 -3.21 11.98 6.60
CA MET A 173 -2.88 13.40 6.64
C MET A 173 -3.31 14.05 7.95
N TRP A 174 -4.53 13.78 8.40
CA TRP A 174 -5.00 14.27 9.69
C TRP A 174 -4.14 13.76 10.84
N TYR A 175 -3.81 12.47 10.86
CA TYR A 175 -3.02 11.84 11.92
C TYR A 175 -1.59 12.37 11.95
N SER A 176 -0.98 12.60 10.78
CA SER A 176 0.33 13.25 10.65
C SER A 176 0.30 14.65 11.29
N ILE A 177 -0.66 15.50 10.94
CA ILE A 177 -0.72 16.88 11.47
C ILE A 177 -1.10 16.91 12.95
N ALA A 178 -2.08 16.13 13.36
CA ALA A 178 -2.65 16.19 14.71
C ALA A 178 -1.77 15.51 15.78
N ARG A 179 -0.94 14.53 15.37
CA ARG A 179 -0.14 13.69 16.29
C ARG A 179 1.35 13.69 15.99
N ASP A 180 1.79 14.46 15.00
CA ASP A 180 3.18 14.49 14.53
C ASP A 180 3.72 13.09 14.14
N ALA A 181 2.80 12.24 13.67
CA ALA A 181 3.02 10.80 13.53
C ALA A 181 3.95 10.40 12.38
N GLN A 182 4.33 11.34 11.53
CA GLN A 182 5.31 11.12 10.47
C GLN A 182 6.75 11.02 11.00
N GLN A 183 7.01 11.46 12.23
CA GLN A 183 8.33 11.31 12.83
C GLN A 183 8.69 9.84 13.03
N ILE A 184 9.96 9.49 12.78
CA ILE A 184 10.47 8.14 13.04
C ILE A 184 10.85 8.07 14.51
N GLN A 185 10.24 7.15 15.24
CA GLN A 185 10.51 6.92 16.66
C GLN A 185 11.10 5.52 16.88
N PRO A 186 11.85 5.30 17.98
CA PRO A 186 12.31 3.97 18.35
C PRO A 186 11.13 3.02 18.54
N LEU A 187 11.31 1.75 18.17
CA LEU A 187 10.28 0.73 18.39
C LEU A 187 10.06 0.50 19.89
N VAL A 188 8.80 0.36 20.29
CA VAL A 188 8.46 -0.14 21.63
C VAL A 188 8.97 -1.58 21.80
N PRO A 189 9.39 -2.00 23.00
CA PRO A 189 10.00 -3.33 23.21
C PRO A 189 9.17 -4.51 22.70
N ALA A 190 7.83 -4.45 22.80
CA ALA A 190 6.94 -5.51 22.31
C ALA A 190 6.93 -5.67 20.78
N LEU A 191 7.32 -4.63 20.03
CA LEU A 191 7.40 -4.64 18.56
C LEU A 191 8.78 -5.04 18.05
N GLN A 192 9.78 -5.17 18.92
CA GLN A 192 11.12 -5.66 18.60
C GLN A 192 11.13 -7.18 18.41
N SER A 193 10.25 -7.70 17.54
CA SER A 193 10.08 -9.12 17.29
C SER A 193 10.13 -9.43 15.79
N TRP A 194 10.48 -10.68 15.49
CA TRP A 194 10.45 -11.19 14.13
C TRP A 194 9.02 -11.27 13.58
N TRP A 195 8.06 -11.71 14.41
CA TRP A 195 6.68 -11.92 13.99
C TRP A 195 6.02 -10.67 13.44
N MET A 196 6.30 -9.50 14.00
CA MET A 196 5.78 -8.22 13.50
C MET A 196 6.08 -8.03 12.00
N LYS A 197 7.30 -8.35 11.55
CA LYS A 197 7.74 -8.12 10.18
C LYS A 197 6.95 -8.94 9.14
N ILE A 198 6.33 -10.05 9.54
CA ILE A 198 5.54 -10.93 8.66
C ILE A 198 4.04 -10.85 8.92
N HIS A 199 3.65 -10.74 10.19
CA HIS A 199 2.26 -10.65 10.63
C HIS A 199 1.60 -9.39 10.07
N VAL A 200 2.27 -8.23 10.22
CA VAL A 200 1.70 -6.95 9.83
C VAL A 200 1.45 -6.90 8.31
N PRO A 201 2.43 -7.19 7.42
CA PRO A 201 2.14 -7.24 5.98
C PRO A 201 1.06 -8.26 5.59
N ALA A 202 1.01 -9.43 6.24
CA ALA A 202 -0.02 -10.44 5.98
C ALA A 202 -1.43 -9.92 6.32
N ASN A 203 -1.59 -9.21 7.45
CA ASN A 203 -2.85 -8.56 7.81
C ASN A 203 -3.31 -7.57 6.74
N PHE A 204 -2.40 -6.76 6.20
CA PHE A 204 -2.76 -5.72 5.23
C PHE A 204 -3.09 -6.26 3.84
N ILE A 205 -2.57 -7.44 3.46
CA ILE A 205 -3.10 -8.18 2.30
C ILE A 205 -4.55 -8.60 2.57
N GLY A 206 -4.85 -9.09 3.78
CA GLY A 206 -6.20 -9.37 4.25
C GLY A 206 -7.14 -8.16 4.15
N TYR A 207 -6.80 -7.09 4.88
CA TYR A 207 -7.59 -5.86 4.93
C TYR A 207 -7.77 -5.20 3.57
N GLY A 208 -6.72 -5.13 2.75
CA GLY A 208 -6.83 -4.56 1.40
C GLY A 208 -7.77 -5.37 0.51
N SER A 209 -7.75 -6.71 0.63
CA SER A 209 -8.65 -7.58 -0.13
C SER A 209 -10.11 -7.44 0.32
N PHE A 210 -10.35 -7.34 1.63
CA PHE A 210 -11.70 -7.09 2.16
C PHE A 210 -12.22 -5.69 1.82
N ALA A 211 -11.36 -4.66 1.88
CA ALA A 211 -11.72 -3.30 1.49
C ALA A 211 -12.07 -3.22 0.00
N LEU A 212 -11.28 -3.89 -0.86
CA LEU A 212 -11.59 -4.04 -2.28
C LEU A 212 -12.95 -4.72 -2.46
N SER A 213 -13.19 -5.86 -1.81
CA SER A 213 -14.48 -6.56 -1.91
C SER A 213 -15.64 -5.67 -1.48
N ALA A 214 -15.52 -4.97 -0.35
CA ALA A 214 -16.57 -4.08 0.14
C ALA A 214 -16.92 -2.98 -0.87
N MET A 215 -15.91 -2.37 -1.51
CA MET A 215 -16.13 -1.34 -2.52
C MET A 215 -16.72 -1.89 -3.83
N VAL A 216 -16.32 -3.10 -4.23
CA VAL A 216 -16.94 -3.78 -5.38
C VAL A 216 -18.39 -4.18 -5.05
N SER A 217 -18.70 -4.57 -3.82
CA SER A 217 -20.08 -4.85 -3.38
C SER A 217 -20.97 -3.61 -3.42
N VAL A 218 -20.44 -2.43 -3.07
CA VAL A 218 -21.18 -1.18 -3.26
C VAL A 218 -21.50 -0.95 -4.74
N ALA A 219 -20.52 -1.15 -5.64
CA ALA A 219 -20.74 -1.04 -7.08
C ALA A 219 -21.76 -2.09 -7.59
N TYR A 220 -21.69 -3.32 -7.09
CA TYR A 220 -22.66 -4.39 -7.39
C TYR A 220 -24.09 -3.95 -7.05
N LEU A 221 -24.32 -3.52 -5.81
CA LEU A 221 -25.65 -3.12 -5.35
C LEU A 221 -26.18 -1.90 -6.11
N MET A 222 -25.30 -0.96 -6.47
CA MET A 222 -25.68 0.17 -7.32
C MET A 222 -26.15 -0.32 -8.69
N LYS A 223 -25.36 -1.20 -9.34
CA LYS A 223 -25.70 -1.75 -10.65
C LYS A 223 -27.03 -2.53 -10.62
N GLU A 224 -27.20 -3.41 -9.64
CA GLU A 224 -28.41 -4.23 -9.47
C GLU A 224 -29.66 -3.34 -9.32
N ARG A 225 -29.53 -2.20 -8.64
CA ARG A 225 -30.61 -1.21 -8.48
C ARG A 225 -30.79 -0.27 -9.68
N GLY A 226 -30.10 -0.52 -10.79
CA GLY A 226 -30.17 0.32 -12.00
C GLY A 226 -29.33 1.61 -11.91
N VAL A 227 -28.58 1.84 -10.84
CA VAL A 227 -27.73 3.02 -10.66
C VAL A 227 -26.37 2.77 -11.32
N LEU A 228 -25.97 3.64 -12.26
CA LEU A 228 -24.74 3.47 -13.06
C LEU A 228 -24.70 2.15 -13.85
N ALA A 229 -25.85 1.51 -14.13
CA ALA A 229 -25.91 0.18 -14.73
C ALA A 229 -25.14 0.06 -16.05
N ASP A 230 -25.23 1.09 -16.90
CA ASP A 230 -24.56 1.18 -18.21
C ASP A 230 -23.06 1.55 -18.14
N ARG A 231 -22.57 1.87 -16.93
CA ARG A 231 -21.19 2.33 -16.67
C ARG A 231 -20.35 1.31 -15.93
N LEU A 232 -21.00 0.40 -15.21
CA LEU A 232 -20.37 -0.65 -14.42
C LEU A 232 -20.25 -1.96 -15.23
N PRO A 233 -19.24 -2.81 -14.96
CA PRO A 233 -19.09 -4.10 -15.63
C PRO A 233 -20.27 -5.04 -15.27
N ALA A 234 -20.40 -6.16 -15.97
CA ALA A 234 -21.46 -7.13 -15.72
C ALA A 234 -21.46 -7.62 -14.26
N LEU A 235 -22.63 -7.99 -13.71
CA LEU A 235 -22.75 -8.39 -12.30
C LEU A 235 -21.87 -9.60 -11.99
N GLU A 236 -21.72 -10.51 -12.95
CA GLU A 236 -20.88 -11.70 -12.85
C GLU A 236 -19.40 -11.34 -12.66
N VAL A 237 -18.93 -10.25 -13.29
CA VAL A 237 -17.57 -9.75 -13.10
C VAL A 237 -17.39 -9.16 -11.71
N LEU A 238 -18.39 -8.42 -11.22
CA LEU A 238 -18.37 -7.85 -9.87
C LEU A 238 -18.35 -8.95 -8.81
N ASP A 239 -19.18 -9.98 -8.98
CA ASP A 239 -19.23 -11.15 -8.10
C ASP A 239 -17.92 -11.93 -8.10
N ASP A 240 -17.33 -12.19 -9.27
CA ASP A 240 -16.07 -12.93 -9.37
C ASP A 240 -14.90 -12.17 -8.73
N VAL A 241 -14.83 -10.84 -8.92
CA VAL A 241 -13.85 -9.98 -8.23
C VAL A 241 -14.06 -10.03 -6.71
N MET A 242 -15.30 -9.90 -6.24
CA MET A 242 -15.63 -9.98 -4.81
C MET A 242 -15.23 -11.33 -4.23
N TYR A 243 -15.67 -12.43 -4.84
CA TYR A 243 -15.39 -13.79 -4.37
C TYR A 243 -13.88 -14.04 -4.25
N LYS A 244 -13.11 -13.73 -5.30
CA LYS A 244 -11.65 -13.92 -5.28
C LYS A 244 -10.97 -13.02 -4.27
N SER A 245 -11.43 -11.78 -4.11
CA SER A 245 -10.90 -10.86 -3.10
C SER A 245 -11.18 -11.35 -1.69
N ILE A 246 -12.40 -11.84 -1.40
CA ILE A 246 -12.74 -12.43 -0.10
C ILE A 246 -11.89 -13.68 0.16
N ALA A 247 -11.70 -14.55 -0.83
CA ALA A 247 -10.92 -15.76 -0.68
C ALA A 247 -9.44 -15.46 -0.34
N VAL A 248 -8.82 -14.51 -1.05
CA VAL A 248 -7.46 -14.03 -0.75
C VAL A 248 -7.42 -13.39 0.63
N GLY A 249 -8.39 -12.53 0.94
CA GLY A 249 -8.49 -11.83 2.21
C GLY A 249 -8.56 -12.81 3.39
N PHE A 250 -9.45 -13.80 3.29
CA PHE A 250 -9.63 -14.83 4.31
C PHE A 250 -8.37 -15.68 4.52
N ALA A 251 -7.72 -16.11 3.44
CA ALA A 251 -6.49 -16.89 3.53
C ALA A 251 -5.38 -16.13 4.26
N PHE A 252 -5.10 -14.89 3.85
CA PHE A 252 -4.05 -14.07 4.46
C PHE A 252 -4.41 -13.62 5.88
N PHE A 253 -5.67 -13.31 6.15
CA PHE A 253 -6.12 -12.92 7.49
C PHE A 253 -6.06 -14.11 8.47
N THR A 254 -6.33 -15.33 7.99
CA THR A 254 -6.18 -16.55 8.79
C THR A 254 -4.70 -16.77 9.14
N ILE A 255 -3.80 -16.69 8.16
CA ILE A 255 -2.35 -16.79 8.39
C ILE A 255 -1.92 -15.72 9.39
N ALA A 256 -2.34 -14.47 9.18
CA ALA A 256 -1.97 -13.38 10.05
C ALA A 256 -2.48 -13.59 11.47
N THR A 257 -3.72 -14.06 11.67
CA THR A 257 -4.27 -14.41 12.99
C THR A 257 -3.40 -15.43 13.72
N ILE A 258 -2.96 -16.49 13.02
CA ILE A 258 -2.05 -17.49 13.60
C ILE A 258 -0.70 -16.86 13.97
N LEU A 259 -0.11 -16.06 13.07
CA LEU A 259 1.15 -15.36 13.34
C LEU A 259 1.03 -14.38 14.51
N GLY A 260 -0.13 -13.75 14.69
CA GLY A 260 -0.42 -12.84 15.80
C GLY A 260 -0.47 -13.57 17.13
N ALA A 261 -1.07 -14.77 17.16
CA ALA A 261 -1.06 -15.61 18.36
C ALA A 261 0.36 -16.07 18.74
N LEU A 262 1.20 -16.40 17.77
CA LEU A 262 2.61 -16.74 18.00
C LEU A 262 3.39 -15.55 18.56
N TRP A 263 3.16 -14.36 18.01
CA TRP A 263 3.74 -13.12 18.52
C TRP A 263 3.32 -12.83 19.96
N ALA A 264 2.02 -12.94 20.26
CA ALA A 264 1.47 -12.70 21.59
C ALA A 264 2.11 -13.61 22.64
N ALA A 265 2.34 -14.89 22.30
CA ALA A 265 3.02 -15.83 23.19
C ALA A 265 4.47 -15.42 23.50
N GLU A 266 5.20 -14.91 22.51
CA GLU A 266 6.57 -14.42 22.73
C GLU A 266 6.60 -13.10 23.50
N ALA A 267 5.70 -12.17 23.18
CA ALA A 267 5.70 -10.84 23.78
C ALA A 267 5.13 -10.83 25.20
N TRP A 268 4.04 -11.56 25.45
CA TRP A 268 3.24 -11.44 26.67
C TRP A 268 3.14 -12.76 27.46
N GLY A 269 3.76 -13.84 26.98
CA GLY A 269 3.82 -15.12 27.66
C GLY A 269 2.56 -15.99 27.53
N GLY A 270 1.58 -15.58 26.71
CA GLY A 270 0.36 -16.33 26.44
C GLY A 270 -0.09 -16.20 24.99
N TYR A 271 -0.60 -17.29 24.40
CA TYR A 271 -1.25 -17.20 23.10
C TYR A 271 -2.57 -16.43 23.25
N TRP A 272 -2.94 -15.66 22.22
CA TRP A 272 -4.25 -14.97 22.16
C TRP A 272 -4.47 -13.88 23.21
N SER A 273 -3.42 -13.49 23.93
CA SER A 273 -3.44 -12.26 24.70
C SER A 273 -3.18 -11.12 23.71
N TRP A 274 -4.22 -10.39 23.33
CA TRP A 274 -4.18 -9.14 22.56
C TRP A 274 -5.21 -8.16 23.08
#